data_AF-A0A8J5SE06-F1
#
_entry.id   AF-A0A8J5SE06-F1
#
_cell.length_a   1.000
_cell.length_b   1.000
_cell.length_c   1.000
_cell.angle_alpha   90.00
_cell.angle_beta   90.00
_cell.angle_gamma   90.00
#
_symmetry.space_group_name_H-M   'P 1'
#
loop_
_entity.id
_entity.type
_entity.pdbx_description
1 polymer ?
#
loop_
_entity_poly.entity_id
_entity_poly.type
_entity_poly.pdbx_seq_one_letter_code
_entity_poly.pdbx_strand_id
1 'polypeptide(L)'
;MHSLGDDGGYVVPNVVAIVPYHRHHRHLLQAEEIKRPAAYYFCRDSGHPAKAVYEMIFSVAGEARSCYDDDATDGMSEAEFAAMMFHDGCY
;
A
#
# COMPACT_ATOMS: atom_id res chain seq x y z
N MET A 1 -21.63 20.13 1.35
CA MET A 1 -20.76 20.70 2.39
C MET A 1 -19.64 19.71 2.62
N HIS A 2 -18.54 19.80 1.87
CA HIS A 2 -17.37 18.96 2.08
C HIS A 2 -16.58 19.58 3.23
N SER A 3 -16.58 18.91 4.38
CA SER A 3 -15.65 19.25 5.46
C SER A 3 -14.27 18.78 5.00
N LEU A 4 -13.39 19.72 4.68
CA LEU A 4 -11.97 19.46 4.61
C LEU A 4 -11.54 19.11 6.03
N GLY A 5 -11.12 17.85 6.21
CA GLY A 5 -10.74 17.30 7.50
C GLY A 5 -9.55 18.04 8.09
N ASP A 6 -9.73 18.46 9.32
CA ASP A 6 -8.70 18.92 10.25
C ASP A 6 -7.89 17.71 10.69
N ASP A 7 -6.87 17.33 9.91
CA ASP A 7 -5.78 16.41 10.27
C ASP A 7 -4.66 16.58 9.24
N GLY A 8 -3.60 17.32 9.60
CA GLY A 8 -2.28 17.31 8.96
C GLY A 8 -2.21 16.99 7.46
N GLY A 9 -2.64 17.91 6.59
CA GLY A 9 -2.16 18.02 5.20
C GLY A 9 -2.61 17.00 4.15
N TYR A 10 -3.16 15.84 4.51
CA TYR A 10 -3.51 14.79 3.54
C TYR A 10 -5.01 14.69 3.27
N VAL A 11 -5.38 14.69 1.98
CA VAL A 11 -6.77 14.50 1.55
C VAL A 11 -7.12 13.01 1.68
N VAL A 12 -8.09 12.70 2.55
CA VAL A 12 -8.62 11.34 2.67
C VAL A 12 -9.21 10.90 1.32
N PRO A 13 -8.73 9.79 0.72
CA PRO A 13 -9.23 9.33 -0.58
C PRO A 13 -10.65 8.79 -0.45
N ASN A 14 -11.41 8.85 -1.55
CA ASN A 14 -12.79 8.36 -1.59
C ASN A 14 -12.89 6.87 -1.94
N VAL A 15 -11.87 6.28 -2.60
CA VAL A 15 -11.99 4.96 -3.24
C VAL A 15 -10.85 4.01 -2.88
N VAL A 16 -9.59 4.45 -2.99
CA VAL A 16 -8.41 3.58 -2.78
C VAL A 16 -7.43 4.29 -1.85
N ALA A 17 -6.98 3.60 -0.79
CA ALA A 17 -5.74 3.97 -0.10
C ALA A 17 -4.57 3.40 -0.90
N ILE A 18 -3.59 4.24 -1.21
CA ILE A 18 -2.34 3.85 -1.84
C ILE A 18 -1.26 4.21 -0.82
N VAL A 19 -0.29 3.32 -0.63
CA VAL A 19 0.80 3.44 0.35
C VAL A 19 0.28 3.44 1.81
N PRO A 20 1.03 3.81 2.88
CA PRO A 20 0.59 3.55 4.24
C PRO A 20 -0.49 4.50 4.76
N TYR A 21 -0.68 5.67 4.14
CA TYR A 21 -1.66 6.66 4.57
C TYR A 21 -3.11 6.22 4.33
N HIS A 22 -3.99 6.60 5.26
CA HIS A 22 -5.44 6.34 5.20
C HIS A 22 -5.80 4.85 5.07
N ARG A 23 -4.87 3.95 5.40
CA ARG A 23 -5.20 2.53 5.52
C ARG A 23 -6.20 2.31 6.64
N HIS A 24 -6.98 1.24 6.53
CA HIS A 24 -8.00 0.84 7.51
C HIS A 24 -9.25 1.72 7.60
N HIS A 25 -9.35 2.82 6.84
CA HIS A 25 -10.63 3.51 6.70
C HIS A 25 -11.68 2.58 6.08
N ARG A 26 -12.82 2.43 6.75
CA ARG A 26 -13.83 1.42 6.39
C ARG A 26 -14.32 1.53 4.95
N HIS A 27 -14.42 2.75 4.40
CA HIS A 27 -14.88 2.96 3.02
C HIS A 27 -13.86 2.56 1.95
N LEU A 28 -12.60 2.29 2.34
CA LEU A 28 -11.51 1.91 1.43
C LEU A 28 -11.19 0.41 1.44
N LEU A 29 -11.74 -0.35 2.38
CA LEU A 29 -11.44 -1.78 2.55
C LEU A 29 -11.78 -2.60 1.29
N GLN A 30 -12.84 -2.25 0.58
CA GLN A 30 -13.21 -2.94 -0.65
C GLN A 30 -12.11 -2.83 -1.72
N ALA A 31 -11.42 -1.69 -1.81
CA ALA A 31 -10.30 -1.53 -2.72
C ALA A 31 -9.08 -2.35 -2.26
N GLU A 32 -8.81 -2.44 -0.96
CA GLU A 32 -7.75 -3.32 -0.41
C GLU A 32 -7.93 -4.78 -0.83
N GLU A 33 -9.18 -5.27 -0.83
CA GLU A 33 -9.50 -6.63 -1.25
C GLU A 33 -9.24 -6.85 -2.75
N ILE A 34 -9.46 -5.83 -3.59
CA ILE A 34 -9.26 -5.91 -5.05
C ILE A 34 -7.78 -5.80 -5.44
N LYS A 35 -6.96 -5.09 -4.66
CA LYS A 35 -5.53 -4.91 -4.93
C LYS A 35 -4.75 -6.24 -4.93
N ARG A 36 -5.12 -7.17 -4.05
CA ARG A 36 -4.49 -8.51 -3.95
C ARG A 36 -4.59 -9.33 -5.25
N PRO A 37 -5.78 -9.60 -5.81
CA PRO A 37 -5.89 -10.30 -7.09
C PRO A 37 -5.33 -9.47 -8.25
N ALA A 38 -5.41 -8.13 -8.20
CA ALA A 38 -4.81 -7.28 -9.24
C ALA A 38 -3.28 -7.48 -9.34
N ALA A 39 -2.57 -7.46 -8.21
CA ALA A 39 -1.13 -7.72 -8.17
C ALA A 39 -0.77 -9.14 -8.66
N TYR A 40 -1.58 -10.15 -8.29
CA TYR A 40 -1.40 -11.51 -8.79
C TYR A 40 -1.54 -11.61 -10.31
N TYR A 41 -2.62 -11.04 -10.87
CA TYR A 41 -2.85 -11.06 -12.32
C TYR A 41 -1.80 -10.26 -13.07
N PHE A 42 -1.38 -9.11 -12.54
CA PHE A 42 -0.27 -8.35 -13.11
C PHE A 42 1.02 -9.19 -13.22
N CYS A 43 1.41 -9.87 -12.13
CA CYS A 43 2.58 -10.75 -12.15
C CYS A 43 2.42 -11.88 -13.18
N ARG A 44 1.29 -12.58 -13.15
CA ARG A 44 1.00 -13.69 -14.06
C ARG A 44 1.06 -13.24 -15.53
N ASP A 45 0.41 -12.13 -15.86
CA ASP A 45 0.27 -11.65 -17.23
C ASP A 45 1.59 -11.02 -17.74
N SER A 46 2.45 -10.55 -16.82
CA SER A 46 3.84 -10.15 -17.13
C SER A 46 4.83 -11.31 -17.25
N GLY A 47 4.40 -12.56 -17.01
CA GLY A 47 5.25 -13.74 -17.09
C GLY A 47 6.17 -13.96 -15.88
N HIS A 48 5.93 -13.24 -14.77
CA HIS A 48 6.74 -13.32 -13.56
C HIS A 48 5.99 -14.05 -12.42
N PRO A 49 6.65 -14.96 -11.68
CA PRO A 49 6.06 -15.52 -10.47
C PRO A 49 5.81 -14.42 -9.43
N ALA A 50 4.59 -14.32 -8.90
CA ALA A 50 4.24 -13.32 -7.88
C ALA A 50 5.19 -13.33 -6.67
N LYS A 51 5.66 -14.52 -6.26
CA LYS A 51 6.66 -14.67 -5.19
C LYS A 51 7.98 -13.98 -5.51
N ALA A 52 8.47 -14.11 -6.74
CA ALA A 52 9.73 -13.48 -7.16
C ALA A 52 9.60 -11.96 -7.19
N VAL A 53 8.46 -11.43 -7.65
CA VAL A 53 8.16 -9.99 -7.62
C VAL A 53 8.08 -9.48 -6.18
N TYR A 54 7.36 -10.20 -5.31
CA TYR A 54 7.31 -9.87 -3.89
C TYR A 54 8.69 -9.86 -3.23
N GLU A 55 9.54 -10.86 -3.50
CA GLU A 55 10.91 -10.92 -2.95
C GLU A 55 11.77 -9.73 -3.39
N MET A 56 11.65 -9.28 -4.64
CA MET A 56 12.32 -8.06 -5.11
C MET A 56 11.85 -6.83 -4.34
N ILE A 57 10.54 -6.70 -4.10
CA ILE A 57 9.98 -5.57 -3.35
C ILE A 57 10.39 -5.62 -1.88
N PHE A 58 10.32 -6.81 -1.28
CA PHE A 58 10.77 -7.02 0.10
C PHE A 58 12.22 -6.59 0.29
N SER A 59 13.10 -6.84 -0.70
CA SER A 59 14.51 -6.43 -0.64
C SER A 59 14.74 -4.92 -0.56
N VAL A 60 13.79 -4.11 -1.05
CA VAL A 60 13.85 -2.63 -1.01
C VAL A 60 12.91 -2.01 0.01
N ALA A 61 12.11 -2.82 0.72
CA ALA A 61 11.05 -2.35 1.61
C ALA A 61 11.59 -1.49 2.76
N GLY A 62 12.74 -1.86 3.34
CA GLY A 62 13.39 -1.08 4.40
C GLY A 62 13.84 0.31 3.93
N GLU A 63 14.44 0.39 2.74
CA GLU A 63 14.86 1.67 2.14
C GLU A 63 13.65 2.54 1.82
N ALA A 64 12.62 1.97 1.18
CA ALA A 64 11.39 2.69 0.86
C ALA A 64 10.65 3.18 2.11
N ARG A 65 10.64 2.38 3.19
CA ARG A 65 10.04 2.77 4.48
C ARG A 65 10.70 4.02 5.06
N SER A 66 12.01 4.19 4.89
CA SER A 66 12.74 5.36 5.39
C SER A 66 12.34 6.68 4.71
N CYS A 67 11.56 6.63 3.62
CA CYS A 67 11.03 7.81 2.93
C CYS A 67 9.69 8.31 3.50
N TYR A 68 9.09 7.58 4.44
CA TYR A 68 7.83 7.95 5.09
C TYR A 68 8.10 8.51 6.49
N ASP A 69 7.17 9.33 6.97
CA ASP A 69 7.15 9.73 8.37
C ASP A 69 6.96 8.50 9.28
N ASP A 70 7.59 8.51 10.46
CA ASP A 70 7.59 7.38 11.39
C ASP A 70 6.16 6.95 11.78
N ASP A 71 5.24 7.92 11.94
CA ASP A 71 3.84 7.71 12.30
C ASP A 71 3.04 7.05 11.18
N ALA A 72 3.38 7.29 9.92
CA ALA A 72 2.71 6.66 8.77
C ALA A 72 2.93 5.14 8.76
N THR A 73 4.07 4.66 9.25
CA THR A 73 4.42 3.24 9.25
C THR A 73 4.45 2.62 10.65
N ASP A 74 3.99 3.34 11.67
CA ASP A 74 4.03 2.88 13.06
C ASP A 74 3.22 1.59 13.24
N GLY A 75 3.75 0.68 14.05
CA GLY A 75 3.17 -0.65 14.27
C GLY A 75 3.20 -1.60 13.08
N MET A 76 3.62 -1.16 11.88
CA MET A 76 3.71 -2.02 10.70
C MET A 76 5.03 -2.80 10.68
N SER A 77 4.93 -4.13 10.59
CA SER A 77 6.11 -4.97 10.33
C SER A 77 6.65 -4.76 8.92
N GLU A 78 7.92 -5.08 8.71
CA GLU A 78 8.55 -4.99 7.37
C GLU A 78 7.82 -5.87 6.33
N ALA A 79 7.32 -7.03 6.74
CA ALA A 79 6.55 -7.91 5.86
C ALA A 79 5.17 -7.33 5.50
N GLU A 80 4.49 -6.67 6.45
CA GLU A 80 3.24 -5.96 6.15
C GLU A 80 3.48 -4.78 5.22
N PHE A 81 4.57 -4.04 5.41
CA PHE A 81 4.96 -2.93 4.55
C PHE A 81 5.30 -3.41 3.13
N ALA A 82 6.09 -4.47 2.99
CA ALA A 82 6.40 -5.06 1.69
C ALA A 82 5.16 -5.61 0.98
N ALA A 83 4.24 -6.27 1.70
CA ALA A 83 2.99 -6.77 1.14
C ALA A 83 2.10 -5.61 0.66
N MET A 84 2.08 -4.52 1.41
CA MET A 84 1.39 -3.28 1.05
C MET A 84 1.94 -2.69 -0.25
N MET A 85 3.27 -2.49 -0.36
CA MET A 85 3.91 -2.01 -1.60
C MET A 85 3.61 -2.93 -2.79
N PHE A 86 3.67 -4.25 -2.59
CA PHE A 86 3.39 -5.23 -3.64
C PHE A 86 1.95 -5.16 -4.14
N HIS A 87 0.98 -4.97 -3.24
CA HIS A 87 -0.43 -4.86 -3.63
C HIS A 87 -0.77 -3.51 -4.25
N ASP A 88 -0.12 -2.44 -3.80
CA ASP A 88 -0.40 -1.08 -4.26
C ASP A 88 0.32 -0.77 -5.57
N GLY A 89 1.44 -1.43 -5.86
CA GLY A 89 2.23 -1.23 -7.06
C GLY A 89 2.85 0.17 -7.18
N CYS A 90 2.82 0.93 -6.08
CA CYS A 90 3.37 2.27 -5.94
C CYS A 90 4.60 2.18 -5.02
N TYR A 91 5.74 2.69 -5.50
CA TYR A 91 7.03 2.61 -4.83
C TYR A 91 7.62 4.01 -4.71
#